data_AF-A0A401ZMQ5-F1
#
_entry.id   AF-A0A401ZMQ5-F1
#
_cell.length_a   1.000
_cell.length_b   1.000
_cell.length_c   1.000
_cell.angle_alpha   90.00
_cell.angle_beta   90.00
_cell.angle_gamma   90.00
#
_symmetry.space_group_name_H-M   'P 1'
#
loop_
_entity.id
_entity.type
_entity.pdbx_description
1 polymer ?
#
loop_
_entity_poly.entity_id
_entity_poly.type
_entity_poly.pdbx_seq_one_letter_code
_entity_poly.pdbx_strand_id
1 'polypeptide(L)'
;MKVWISAKIAYGSKICLHGLTEDRKNVRLLRTDGSYYPAATGFNVGQIWDMTLSRAPRLIAPHSEDVIVASCKLIGQEADMRSFLCTHVSPWQGGPDQLFGGALRSVLNKKKLFISEGTSFQPISMGYWLPDIPLIKWHDEEDHPGYRYYTPMTENLIDYQGAAAQIFKIPAASLVHVALMRWWTPSNRYAAHESSKVKRRCYLYIAGWYE
;
A
#
# COMPACT_ATOMS: atom_id res chain seq x y z
N MET A 1 13.15 16.72 9.40
CA MET A 1 11.83 17.00 8.81
C MET A 1 10.79 16.12 9.46
N LYS A 2 9.57 16.59 9.67
CA LYS A 2 8.53 15.78 10.33
C LYS A 2 7.97 14.70 9.40
N VAL A 3 7.77 13.51 9.95
CA VAL A 3 7.18 12.35 9.28
C VAL A 3 6.14 11.71 10.20
N TRP A 4 4.91 11.60 9.72
CA TRP A 4 3.83 10.86 10.36
C TRP A 4 3.86 9.43 9.87
N ILE A 5 3.95 8.46 10.79
CA ILE A 5 3.87 7.05 10.42
C ILE A 5 2.41 6.72 10.05
N SER A 6 2.19 6.36 8.78
CA SER A 6 0.85 6.19 8.20
C SER A 6 0.54 4.75 7.78
N ALA A 7 1.47 3.81 7.90
CA ALA A 7 1.16 2.38 7.91
C ALA A 7 2.34 1.57 8.43
N LYS A 8 2.00 0.40 8.98
CA LYS A 8 2.94 -0.64 9.37
C LYS A 8 2.52 -1.92 8.65
N ILE A 9 3.35 -2.42 7.77
CA ILE A 9 3.02 -3.52 6.86
C ILE A 9 3.92 -4.72 7.19
N ALA A 10 3.31 -5.88 7.44
CA ALA A 10 4.04 -7.11 7.71
C ALA A 10 4.69 -7.65 6.43
N TYR A 11 5.98 -7.98 6.49
CA TYR A 11 6.73 -8.56 5.37
C TYR A 11 7.67 -9.66 5.89
N GLY A 12 7.14 -10.86 6.09
CA GLY A 12 7.83 -11.95 6.77
C GLY A 12 8.24 -11.53 8.19
N SER A 13 9.54 -11.64 8.52
CA SER A 13 10.09 -11.19 9.81
C SER A 13 10.38 -9.68 9.90
N LYS A 14 10.06 -8.94 8.84
CA LYS A 14 10.32 -7.50 8.70
C LYS A 14 9.02 -6.71 8.62
N ILE A 15 9.17 -5.39 8.76
CA ILE A 15 8.11 -4.41 8.68
C ILE A 15 8.51 -3.37 7.65
N CYS A 16 7.63 -3.20 6.66
CA CYS A 16 7.66 -2.04 5.78
C CYS A 16 6.88 -0.90 6.45
N LEU A 17 7.49 0.27 6.56
CA LEU A 17 6.89 1.46 7.16
C LEU A 17 6.59 2.47 6.06
N HIS A 18 5.35 2.95 6.04
CA HIS A 18 4.97 4.09 5.22
C HIS A 18 4.78 5.31 6.11
N GLY A 19 5.07 6.48 5.58
CA GLY A 19 4.81 7.73 6.25
C GLY A 19 4.39 8.84 5.28
N LEU A 20 3.92 9.93 5.87
CA LEU A 20 3.65 11.19 5.19
C LEU A 20 4.58 12.24 5.77
N THR A 21 5.35 12.90 4.91
CA THR A 21 6.22 14.01 5.31
C THR A 21 5.42 15.30 5.50
N GLU A 22 5.99 16.30 6.19
CA GLU A 22 5.37 17.62 6.34
C GLU A 22 5.10 18.35 5.01
N ASP A 23 5.87 18.04 3.96
CA ASP A 23 5.63 18.51 2.58
C ASP A 23 4.64 17.64 1.80
N ARG A 24 3.85 16.81 2.50
CA ARG A 24 2.74 16.01 1.98
C ARG A 24 3.16 14.94 0.97
N LYS A 25 4.40 14.42 1.09
CA LYS A 25 4.88 13.31 0.26
C LYS A 25 4.75 12.00 1.00
N ASN A 26 4.18 11.02 0.32
CA ASN A 26 4.26 9.64 0.78
C ASN A 26 5.71 9.18 0.71
N VAL A 27 6.16 8.45 1.73
CA VAL A 27 7.50 7.88 1.82
C VAL A 27 7.44 6.44 2.32
N ARG A 28 8.29 5.58 1.76
CA ARG A 28 8.58 4.25 2.32
C ARG A 28 9.91 4.30 3.03
N LEU A 29 9.90 4.07 4.33
CA LEU A 29 11.08 4.23 5.17
C LEU A 29 11.93 2.95 5.13
N LEU A 30 13.19 3.11 4.74
CA LEU A 30 14.22 2.08 4.74
C LEU A 30 15.31 2.43 5.74
N ARG A 31 15.99 1.40 6.26
CA ARG A 31 17.19 1.55 7.08
C ARG A 31 18.37 2.05 6.24
N THR A 32 19.45 2.44 6.91
CA THR A 32 20.70 2.91 6.27
C THR A 32 21.32 1.93 5.27
N ASP A 33 21.09 0.63 5.44
CA ASP A 33 21.52 -0.44 4.54
C ASP A 33 20.52 -0.73 3.39
N GLY A 34 19.43 0.03 3.29
CA GLY A 34 18.35 -0.16 2.32
C GLY A 34 17.37 -1.28 2.67
N SER A 35 17.50 -1.92 3.84
CA SER A 35 16.58 -2.97 4.28
C SER A 35 15.34 -2.42 5.00
N TYR A 36 14.30 -3.25 5.08
CA TYR A 36 13.14 -3.00 5.94
C TYR A 36 13.47 -3.16 7.43
N TYR A 37 12.63 -2.58 8.28
CA TYR A 37 12.80 -2.65 9.73
C TYR A 37 12.48 -4.04 10.29
N PRO A 38 13.06 -4.46 11.42
CA PRO A 38 12.65 -5.68 12.10
C PRO A 38 11.24 -5.54 12.69
N ALA A 39 10.55 -6.66 12.94
CA ALA A 39 9.23 -6.69 13.58
C ALA A 39 9.16 -5.91 14.90
N ALA A 40 10.22 -5.99 15.72
CA ALA A 40 10.33 -5.32 17.01
C ALA A 40 10.64 -3.81 16.94
N THR A 41 10.47 -3.18 15.77
CA THR A 41 10.71 -1.75 15.62
C THR A 41 9.73 -0.89 16.45
N GLY A 42 10.24 0.19 17.05
CA GLY A 42 9.48 1.11 17.91
C GLY A 42 8.54 2.07 17.16
N PHE A 43 8.55 2.04 15.82
CA PHE A 43 7.60 2.82 15.02
C PHE A 43 6.18 2.26 15.12
N ASN A 44 5.23 3.15 15.40
CA ASN A 44 3.80 2.88 15.45
C ASN A 44 3.03 3.91 14.62
N VAL A 45 1.90 3.47 14.05
CA VAL A 45 1.00 4.34 13.28
C VAL A 45 0.52 5.51 14.14
N GLY A 46 0.47 6.70 13.55
CA GLY A 46 0.13 7.95 14.22
C GLY A 46 1.29 8.65 14.91
N GLN A 47 2.43 7.99 15.12
CA GLN A 47 3.60 8.67 15.69
C GLN A 47 4.17 9.70 14.71
N ILE A 48 4.66 10.80 15.28
CA ILE A 48 5.33 11.89 14.56
C ILE A 48 6.81 11.84 14.92
N TRP A 49 7.65 11.73 13.91
CA TRP A 49 9.10 11.66 14.05
C TRP A 49 9.77 12.80 13.31
N ASP A 50 10.77 13.41 13.92
CA ASP A 50 11.72 14.24 13.20
C ASP A 50 12.79 13.33 12.59
N MET A 51 12.92 13.34 11.27
CA MET A 51 13.82 12.46 10.53
C MET A 51 14.75 13.22 9.58
N THR A 52 15.96 12.69 9.43
CA THR A 52 16.85 13.02 8.30
C THR A 52 16.69 11.94 7.23
N LEU A 53 16.16 12.33 6.08
CA LEU A 53 15.86 11.43 4.96
C LEU A 53 16.79 11.70 3.79
N SER A 54 17.20 10.65 3.08
CA SER A 54 17.81 10.75 1.76
C SER A 54 17.13 9.80 0.78
N ARG A 55 17.19 10.10 -0.52
CA ARG A 55 16.59 9.26 -1.55
C ARG A 55 17.31 7.92 -1.61
N ALA A 56 16.56 6.82 -1.72
CA ALA A 56 17.17 5.50 -1.92
C ALA A 56 17.97 5.46 -3.25
N PRO A 57 19.13 4.80 -3.29
CA PRO A 57 20.03 4.83 -4.45
C PRO A 57 19.46 4.10 -5.68
N ARG A 58 18.53 3.17 -5.47
CA ARG A 58 17.86 2.43 -6.55
C ARG A 58 16.36 2.52 -6.37
N LEU A 59 15.70 3.17 -7.31
CA LEU A 59 14.24 3.29 -7.37
C LEU A 59 13.75 2.69 -8.66
N ILE A 60 12.71 1.86 -8.56
CA ILE A 60 12.09 1.21 -9.70
C ILE A 60 10.63 1.60 -9.67
N ALA A 61 10.20 2.40 -10.65
CA ALA A 61 8.81 2.81 -10.79
C ALA A 61 7.89 1.57 -10.77
N PRO A 62 6.74 1.62 -10.08
CA PRO A 62 6.12 2.82 -9.50
C PRO A 62 6.60 3.19 -8.09
N HIS A 63 7.53 2.43 -7.52
CA HIS A 63 8.07 2.68 -6.19
C HIS A 63 9.15 3.76 -6.25
N SER A 64 8.72 5.02 -6.33
CA SER A 64 9.60 6.19 -6.40
C SER A 64 9.79 6.88 -5.04
N GLU A 65 9.04 6.41 -4.04
CA GLU A 65 8.94 6.99 -2.70
C GLU A 65 9.86 6.38 -1.63
N ASP A 66 10.78 5.49 -2.01
CA ASP A 66 11.70 4.90 -1.03
C ASP A 66 12.76 5.91 -0.57
N VAL A 67 12.93 6.00 0.74
CA VAL A 67 13.89 6.88 1.41
C VAL A 67 14.70 6.13 2.46
N ILE A 68 15.95 6.50 2.62
CA ILE A 68 16.84 6.04 3.68
C ILE A 68 16.68 6.97 4.89
N VAL A 69 16.43 6.38 6.06
CA VAL A 69 16.40 7.11 7.33
C VAL A 69 17.80 7.11 7.95
N ALA A 70 18.45 8.29 7.95
CA ALA A 70 19.79 8.45 8.53
C ALA A 70 19.74 8.69 10.05
N SER A 71 18.76 9.46 10.51
CA SER A 71 18.48 9.69 11.93
C SER A 71 16.99 9.91 12.15
N CYS A 72 16.51 9.60 13.36
CA CYS A 72 15.12 9.82 13.73
C CYS A 72 14.99 10.11 15.23
N LYS A 73 14.01 10.95 15.60
CA LYS A 73 13.63 11.26 16.98
C LYS A 73 12.12 11.34 17.08
N LEU A 74 11.52 10.62 18.03
CA LEU A 74 10.09 10.72 18.30
C LEU A 74 9.80 12.12 18.89
N ILE A 75 8.85 12.83 18.30
CA ILE A 75 8.49 14.20 18.70
C ILE A 75 7.01 14.36 19.05
N GLY A 76 6.18 13.36 18.79
CA GLY A 76 4.77 13.41 19.16
C GLY A 76 3.94 12.25 18.62
N GLN A 77 2.64 12.40 18.76
CA GLN A 77 1.61 11.48 18.29
C GLN A 77 0.48 12.32 17.71
N GLU A 78 0.02 11.96 16.51
CA GLU A 78 -1.22 12.45 15.93
C GLU A 78 -2.38 11.63 16.50
N ALA A 79 -3.34 12.33 17.11
CA ALA A 79 -4.49 11.71 17.76
C ALA A 79 -5.56 11.35 16.73
N ASP A 80 -5.74 12.19 15.72
CA ASP A 80 -6.74 12.01 14.67
C ASP A 80 -6.06 11.91 13.30
N MET A 81 -5.55 10.72 13.02
CA MET A 81 -4.90 10.43 11.74
C MET A 81 -5.85 10.56 10.56
N ARG A 82 -7.15 10.29 10.73
CA ARG A 82 -8.12 10.43 9.64
C ARG A 82 -8.24 11.88 9.21
N SER A 83 -8.57 12.78 10.14
CA SER A 83 -8.73 14.20 9.85
C SER A 83 -7.43 14.83 9.35
N PHE A 84 -6.30 14.44 9.95
CA PHE A 84 -4.98 14.86 9.48
C PHE A 84 -4.74 14.45 8.02
N LEU A 85 -4.90 13.17 7.68
CA LEU A 85 -4.63 12.69 6.33
C LEU A 85 -5.60 13.29 5.31
N CYS A 86 -6.90 13.35 5.61
CA CYS A 86 -7.91 13.94 4.72
C CYS A 86 -7.63 15.42 4.36
N THR A 87 -6.90 16.16 5.19
CA THR A 87 -6.53 17.57 4.92
C THR A 87 -5.18 17.72 4.23
N HIS A 88 -4.36 16.66 4.18
CA HIS A 88 -2.99 16.71 3.68
C HIS A 88 -2.78 15.89 2.40
N VAL A 89 -3.69 14.98 2.07
CA VAL A 89 -3.65 14.18 0.84
C VAL A 89 -4.93 14.36 0.03
N SER A 90 -4.91 13.89 -1.21
CA SER A 90 -6.10 13.81 -2.06
C SER A 90 -6.47 12.34 -2.24
N PRO A 91 -7.37 11.78 -1.40
CA PRO A 91 -7.78 10.38 -1.54
C PRO A 91 -8.51 10.16 -2.86
N TRP A 92 -8.29 9.00 -3.48
CA TRP A 92 -9.18 8.51 -4.53
C TRP A 92 -10.57 8.23 -3.94
N GLN A 93 -11.62 8.42 -4.73
CA GLN A 93 -13.01 8.23 -4.29
C GLN A 93 -13.73 7.31 -5.28
N GLY A 94 -14.61 6.44 -4.79
CA GLY A 94 -15.37 5.51 -5.64
C GLY A 94 -14.83 4.09 -5.59
N GLY A 95 -15.01 3.36 -6.70
CA GLY A 95 -14.54 1.98 -6.83
C GLY A 95 -13.03 1.83 -7.07
N PRO A 96 -12.50 0.59 -7.05
CA PRO A 96 -11.08 0.32 -7.27
C PRO A 96 -10.55 0.77 -8.64
N ASP A 97 -11.42 0.96 -9.62
CA ASP A 97 -11.11 1.49 -10.95
C ASP A 97 -10.60 2.94 -10.93
N GLN A 98 -10.81 3.67 -9.82
CA GLN A 98 -10.32 5.05 -9.65
C GLN A 98 -8.87 5.10 -9.14
N LEU A 99 -8.36 4.00 -8.58
CA LEU A 99 -7.02 3.94 -7.99
C LEU A 99 -5.93 4.03 -9.06
N PHE A 100 -4.84 4.73 -8.72
CA PHE A 100 -3.66 4.88 -9.60
C PHE A 100 -4.01 5.43 -10.99
N GLY A 101 -5.01 6.30 -11.09
CA GLY A 101 -5.46 6.88 -12.35
C GLY A 101 -6.07 5.85 -13.32
N GLY A 102 -6.73 4.81 -12.78
CA GLY A 102 -7.33 3.75 -13.60
C GLY A 102 -6.31 2.78 -14.23
N ALA A 103 -5.08 2.76 -13.72
CA ALA A 103 -4.03 1.88 -14.21
C ALA A 103 -4.19 0.41 -13.78
N LEU A 104 -5.03 0.14 -12.77
CA LEU A 104 -5.25 -1.22 -12.28
C LEU A 104 -5.94 -2.10 -13.32
N ARG A 105 -5.53 -3.37 -13.34
CA ARG A 105 -6.12 -4.44 -14.15
C ARG A 105 -6.45 -5.62 -13.24
N SER A 106 -7.37 -6.47 -13.67
CA SER A 106 -7.67 -7.73 -13.00
C SER A 106 -7.58 -8.90 -13.97
N VAL A 107 -7.26 -10.09 -13.46
CA VAL A 107 -7.39 -11.33 -14.22
C VAL A 107 -8.79 -11.89 -13.97
N LEU A 108 -9.54 -12.17 -15.04
CA LEU A 108 -10.94 -12.65 -15.03
C LEU A 108 -11.27 -13.63 -13.89
N ASN A 109 -10.40 -14.62 -13.64
CA ASN A 109 -10.68 -15.68 -12.65
C ASN A 109 -10.14 -15.40 -11.25
N LYS A 110 -9.18 -14.46 -11.08
CA LYS A 110 -8.54 -14.21 -9.79
C LYS A 110 -9.10 -13.00 -9.06
N LYS A 111 -9.72 -12.04 -9.76
CA LYS A 111 -10.31 -10.82 -9.19
C LYS A 111 -9.34 -9.91 -8.41
N LYS A 112 -8.06 -10.30 -8.29
CA LYS A 112 -6.96 -9.51 -7.74
C LYS A 112 -6.61 -8.36 -8.68
N LEU A 113 -6.27 -7.21 -8.11
CA LEU A 113 -5.93 -6.00 -8.84
C LEU A 113 -4.42 -5.82 -8.91
N PHE A 114 -3.90 -5.41 -10.07
CA PHE A 114 -2.48 -5.18 -10.26
C PHE A 114 -2.19 -4.14 -11.35
N ILE A 115 -0.99 -3.57 -11.31
CA ILE A 115 -0.40 -2.83 -12.43
C ILE A 115 0.59 -3.73 -13.16
N SER A 116 0.58 -3.69 -14.49
CA SER A 116 1.55 -4.42 -15.32
C SER A 116 2.74 -3.56 -15.67
N GLU A 117 3.88 -4.20 -15.89
CA GLU A 117 5.06 -3.54 -16.43
C GLU A 117 4.77 -2.85 -17.78
N GLY A 118 5.25 -1.62 -17.93
CA GLY A 118 5.00 -0.78 -19.11
C GLY A 118 3.63 -0.10 -19.14
N THR A 119 2.77 -0.28 -18.13
CA THR A 119 1.58 0.58 -17.97
C THR A 119 2.04 2.02 -17.68
N SER A 120 1.54 2.98 -18.44
CA SER A 120 1.82 4.41 -18.24
C SER A 120 0.87 5.00 -17.19
N PHE A 121 1.43 5.60 -16.14
CA PHE A 121 0.72 6.34 -15.10
C PHE A 121 1.72 7.16 -14.26
N GLN A 122 1.23 8.05 -13.40
CA GLN A 122 2.10 8.77 -12.46
C GLN A 122 2.82 7.76 -11.55
N PRO A 123 4.16 7.81 -11.43
CA PRO A 123 4.93 6.78 -10.74
C PRO A 123 4.82 6.91 -9.21
N ILE A 124 3.67 6.54 -8.66
CA ILE A 124 3.37 6.45 -7.24
C ILE A 124 2.88 5.04 -6.92
N SER A 125 3.38 4.43 -5.84
CA SER A 125 2.99 3.07 -5.46
C SER A 125 2.09 2.98 -4.24
N MET A 126 1.71 4.11 -3.64
CA MET A 126 0.83 4.13 -2.47
C MET A 126 -0.02 5.40 -2.42
N GLY A 127 -1.12 5.35 -1.69
CA GLY A 127 -1.97 6.50 -1.43
C GLY A 127 -3.18 6.11 -0.59
N TYR A 128 -4.22 6.94 -0.67
CA TYR A 128 -5.40 6.82 0.19
C TYR A 128 -6.66 6.73 -0.66
N TRP A 129 -7.63 5.98 -0.17
CA TRP A 129 -8.87 5.66 -0.86
C TRP A 129 -10.06 5.81 0.08
N LEU A 130 -11.11 6.46 -0.41
CA LEU A 130 -12.44 6.49 0.19
C LEU A 130 -13.36 5.59 -0.65
N PRO A 131 -13.54 4.31 -0.26
CA PRO A 131 -14.41 3.40 -0.99
C PRO A 131 -15.86 3.87 -0.90
N ASP A 132 -16.60 3.77 -2.00
CA ASP A 132 -18.03 4.10 -2.08
C ASP A 132 -18.94 3.03 -1.45
N ILE A 133 -18.42 1.83 -1.23
CA ILE A 133 -19.11 0.73 -0.53
C ILE A 133 -18.24 0.16 0.59
N PRO A 134 -18.84 -0.56 1.56
CA PRO A 134 -18.06 -1.25 2.59
C PRO A 134 -17.18 -2.35 2.00
N LEU A 135 -15.99 -2.53 2.56
CA LEU A 135 -15.11 -3.65 2.22
C LEU A 135 -15.31 -4.78 3.23
N ILE A 136 -15.65 -5.97 2.72
CA ILE A 136 -15.97 -7.13 3.57
C ILE A 136 -14.73 -8.00 3.73
N LYS A 137 -14.45 -8.45 4.95
CA LYS A 137 -13.36 -9.39 5.24
C LYS A 137 -13.47 -10.63 4.35
N TRP A 138 -12.34 -11.06 3.85
CA TRP A 138 -12.18 -12.18 2.95
C TRP A 138 -10.85 -12.88 3.21
N HIS A 139 -10.72 -14.13 2.81
CA HIS A 139 -9.48 -14.89 2.83
C HIS A 139 -9.39 -15.74 1.56
N ASP A 140 -8.17 -15.97 1.07
CA ASP A 140 -7.98 -16.86 -0.07
C ASP A 140 -8.02 -18.34 0.34
N GLU A 141 -7.76 -19.24 -0.63
CA GLU A 141 -7.71 -20.68 -0.42
C GLU A 141 -6.59 -21.10 0.55
N GLU A 142 -5.58 -20.25 0.74
CA GLU A 142 -4.43 -20.43 1.63
C GLU A 142 -4.60 -19.63 2.95
N ASP A 143 -5.82 -19.14 3.23
CA ASP A 143 -6.20 -18.32 4.38
C ASP A 143 -5.43 -16.99 4.50
N HIS A 144 -4.89 -16.47 3.39
CA HIS A 144 -4.28 -15.15 3.40
C HIS A 144 -5.36 -14.06 3.57
N PRO A 145 -5.18 -13.13 4.51
CA PRO A 145 -6.19 -12.14 4.83
C PRO A 145 -6.34 -11.10 3.71
N GLY A 146 -7.58 -10.72 3.42
CA GLY A 146 -7.89 -9.68 2.44
C GLY A 146 -9.29 -9.10 2.61
N TYR A 147 -9.63 -8.14 1.77
CA TYR A 147 -10.97 -7.57 1.71
C TYR A 147 -11.55 -7.71 0.31
N ARG A 148 -12.87 -7.87 0.28
CA ARG A 148 -13.68 -7.98 -0.93
C ARG A 148 -14.44 -6.66 -1.15
N TYR A 149 -14.24 -6.09 -2.32
CA TYR A 149 -15.09 -5.05 -2.89
C TYR A 149 -16.07 -5.74 -3.83
N TYR A 150 -17.38 -5.61 -3.58
CA TYR A 150 -18.40 -6.36 -4.32
C TYR A 150 -19.62 -5.52 -4.66
N THR A 151 -19.91 -5.41 -5.94
CA THR A 151 -21.14 -4.87 -6.53
C THR A 151 -21.75 -5.91 -7.48
N PRO A 152 -23.01 -5.73 -7.93
CA PRO A 152 -23.58 -6.59 -8.96
C PRO A 152 -22.76 -6.67 -10.26
N MET A 153 -21.97 -5.64 -10.56
CA MET A 153 -21.19 -5.54 -11.80
C MET A 153 -19.71 -5.92 -11.62
N THR A 154 -19.17 -5.90 -10.41
CA THR A 154 -17.74 -6.02 -10.18
C THR A 154 -17.44 -6.70 -8.86
N GLU A 155 -16.43 -7.57 -8.89
CA GLU A 155 -15.87 -8.15 -7.69
C GLU A 155 -14.36 -8.05 -7.74
N ASN A 156 -13.78 -7.42 -6.72
CA ASN A 156 -12.33 -7.35 -6.55
C ASN A 156 -11.93 -7.86 -5.17
N LEU A 157 -10.79 -8.56 -5.16
CA LEU A 157 -10.17 -9.10 -3.97
C LEU A 157 -8.85 -8.35 -3.76
N ILE A 158 -8.64 -7.82 -2.55
CA ILE A 158 -7.49 -7.00 -2.22
C ILE A 158 -6.83 -7.58 -0.99
N ASP A 159 -5.54 -7.90 -1.06
CA ASP A 159 -4.81 -8.45 0.08
C ASP A 159 -4.74 -7.44 1.21
N TYR A 160 -4.74 -7.92 2.45
CA TYR A 160 -4.51 -7.09 3.63
C TYR A 160 -3.14 -7.41 4.20
N GLN A 161 -2.27 -6.41 4.28
CA GLN A 161 -0.92 -6.56 4.84
C GLN A 161 -0.65 -5.64 6.03
N GLY A 162 -1.64 -4.89 6.49
CA GLY A 162 -1.52 -4.04 7.67
C GLY A 162 -1.23 -4.86 8.93
N ALA A 163 -0.45 -4.29 9.83
CA ALA A 163 -0.09 -4.94 11.11
C ALA A 163 -1.25 -4.98 12.12
N ALA A 164 -2.28 -4.13 11.95
CA ALA A 164 -3.46 -4.17 12.80
C ALA A 164 -4.30 -5.42 12.53
N ALA A 165 -4.99 -5.94 13.54
CA ALA A 165 -5.88 -7.08 13.35
C ALA A 165 -7.00 -6.74 12.37
N GLN A 166 -7.28 -7.66 11.44
CA GLN A 166 -8.32 -7.47 10.44
C GLN A 166 -9.72 -7.50 11.08
N ILE A 167 -10.54 -6.49 10.81
CA ILE A 167 -11.95 -6.43 11.23
C ILE A 167 -12.86 -7.04 10.16
N PHE A 168 -14.09 -7.40 10.53
CA PHE A 168 -15.04 -8.04 9.59
C PHE A 168 -15.45 -7.13 8.42
N LYS A 169 -15.53 -5.82 8.66
CA LYS A 169 -16.03 -4.85 7.70
C LYS A 169 -15.33 -3.52 7.89
N ILE A 170 -14.69 -3.01 6.83
CA ILE A 170 -14.30 -1.60 6.76
C ILE A 170 -15.50 -0.83 6.19
N PRO A 171 -16.07 0.14 6.92
CA PRO A 171 -17.19 0.94 6.42
C PRO A 171 -16.89 1.66 5.09
N ALA A 172 -17.95 1.99 4.34
CA ALA A 172 -17.83 2.92 3.22
C ALA A 172 -17.31 4.28 3.71
N ALA A 173 -16.56 4.99 2.87
CA ALA A 173 -15.91 6.25 3.19
C ALA A 173 -14.93 6.21 4.40
N SER A 174 -14.54 5.03 4.89
CA SER A 174 -13.32 4.89 5.70
C SER A 174 -12.10 5.29 4.88
N LEU A 175 -11.13 5.96 5.49
CA LEU A 175 -9.92 6.34 4.77
C LEU A 175 -8.97 5.14 4.74
N VAL A 176 -8.89 4.46 3.60
CA VAL A 176 -8.09 3.24 3.42
C VAL A 176 -6.73 3.60 2.83
N HIS A 177 -5.64 3.21 3.49
CA HIS A 177 -4.30 3.30 2.90
C HIS A 177 -4.09 2.08 1.99
N VAL A 178 -3.92 2.33 0.69
CA VAL A 178 -3.64 1.29 -0.31
C VAL A 178 -2.24 1.45 -0.89
N ALA A 179 -1.64 0.34 -1.27
CA ALA A 179 -0.31 0.34 -1.88
C ALA A 179 -0.13 -0.84 -2.84
N LEU A 180 0.94 -0.76 -3.61
CA LEU A 180 1.34 -1.77 -4.58
C LEU A 180 2.52 -2.57 -4.02
N MET A 181 2.46 -3.89 -4.16
CA MET A 181 3.60 -4.76 -3.90
C MET A 181 4.73 -4.49 -4.89
N ARG A 182 5.95 -4.88 -4.52
CA ARG A 182 7.10 -4.84 -5.44
C ARG A 182 6.84 -5.68 -6.69
N TRP A 183 7.55 -5.36 -7.77
CA TRP A 183 7.48 -6.11 -9.02
C TRP A 183 7.69 -7.60 -8.78
N TRP A 184 6.71 -8.38 -9.22
CA TRP A 184 6.73 -9.84 -9.16
C TRP A 184 6.39 -10.41 -10.54
N THR A 185 7.08 -11.48 -10.92
CA THR A 185 6.80 -12.20 -12.18
C THR A 185 5.88 -13.37 -11.88
N PRO A 186 4.65 -13.40 -12.43
CA PRO A 186 3.77 -14.54 -12.23
C PRO A 186 4.32 -15.84 -12.80
N SER A 187 4.17 -16.92 -12.04
CA SER A 187 4.40 -18.27 -12.57
C SER A 187 3.39 -18.55 -13.67
N ASN A 188 3.89 -18.83 -14.88
CA ASN A 188 3.03 -19.10 -16.03
C ASN A 188 2.84 -20.61 -16.21
N ARG A 189 1.92 -21.22 -15.43
CA ARG A 189 1.60 -22.65 -15.60
C ARG A 189 0.88 -22.99 -16.92
N TYR A 190 0.49 -21.97 -17.69
CA TYR A 190 -0.20 -22.10 -18.98
C TYR A 190 0.60 -21.46 -20.13
N ALA A 191 1.90 -21.23 -19.95
CA ALA A 191 2.77 -20.78 -21.03
C ALA A 191 2.90 -21.93 -22.02
N ALA A 192 2.08 -21.94 -23.06
CA ALA A 192 2.20 -22.94 -24.13
C ALA A 192 3.50 -22.77 -24.94
N HIS A 193 4.14 -21.60 -24.87
CA HIS A 193 5.40 -21.29 -25.56
C HIS A 193 6.34 -20.44 -24.71
N GLU A 194 7.66 -20.62 -24.88
CA GLU A 194 8.73 -19.82 -24.25
C GLU A 194 8.63 -18.30 -24.55
N SER A 195 7.93 -17.93 -25.62
CA SER A 195 7.64 -16.53 -25.98
C SER A 195 6.53 -15.89 -25.14
N SER A 196 5.77 -16.68 -24.37
CA SER A 196 4.69 -16.20 -23.48
C SER A 196 5.26 -15.61 -22.19
N LYS A 197 6.04 -14.53 -22.32
CA LYS A 197 6.57 -13.78 -21.19
C LYS A 197 5.44 -13.02 -20.50
N VAL A 198 4.99 -13.51 -19.35
CA VAL A 198 4.06 -12.74 -18.51
C VAL A 198 4.83 -11.54 -17.96
N LYS A 199 4.35 -10.34 -18.28
CA LYS A 199 4.90 -9.09 -17.75
C LYS A 199 4.92 -9.11 -16.23
N ARG A 200 5.92 -8.46 -15.62
CA ARG A 200 5.95 -8.25 -14.17
C ARG A 200 4.70 -7.49 -13.72
N ARG A 201 4.27 -7.74 -12.50
CA ARG A 201 3.08 -7.15 -11.89
C ARG A 201 3.39 -6.59 -10.51
N CYS A 202 2.71 -5.50 -10.18
CA CYS A 202 2.64 -4.95 -8.83
C CYS A 202 1.19 -5.12 -8.35
N TYR A 203 0.95 -6.00 -7.39
CA TYR A 203 -0.39 -6.28 -6.87
C TYR A 203 -0.84 -5.25 -5.84
N LEU A 204 -2.13 -4.89 -5.86
CA LEU A 204 -2.74 -4.00 -4.89
C LEU A 204 -2.91 -4.71 -3.53
N TYR A 205 -2.62 -3.99 -2.45
CA TYR A 205 -2.96 -4.40 -1.10
C TYR A 205 -3.42 -3.22 -0.24
N ILE A 206 -4.13 -3.53 0.84
CA ILE A 206 -4.53 -2.60 1.91
C ILE A 206 -3.46 -2.64 3.00
N ALA A 207 -2.88 -1.47 3.28
CA ALA A 207 -1.86 -1.27 4.32
C ALA A 207 -2.47 -0.92 5.69
N GLY A 208 -3.72 -0.45 5.71
CA GLY A 208 -4.45 -0.05 6.92
C GLY A 208 -5.66 0.82 6.58
N TRP A 209 -6.41 1.25 7.59
CA TRP A 209 -7.52 2.19 7.44
C TRP A 209 -7.63 3.11 8.67
N TYR A 210 -8.37 4.20 8.50
CA TYR A 210 -8.63 5.21 9.52
C TYR A 210 -10.12 5.57 9.57
N GLU A 211 -10.65 5.65 10.79
CA GLU A 211 -12.02 6.01 11.12
C GLU A 211 -12.11 7.37 11.79
#